data_AF-K7NNX0-F1
#
_entry.id   AF-K7NNX0-F1
#
_cell.length_a   1.000
_cell.length_b   1.000
_cell.length_c   1.000
_cell.angle_alpha   90.00
_cell.angle_beta   90.00
_cell.angle_gamma   90.00
#
_symmetry.space_group_name_H-M   'P 1'
#
loop_
_entity.id
_entity.type
_entity.pdbx_description
1 polymer ?
#
loop_
_entity_poly.entity_id
_entity_poly.type
_entity_poly.pdbx_seq_one_letter_code
_entity_poly.pdbx_strand_id
1 'polypeptide(L)'
;LGFEMAAATDFIVGGQGGWSIPTGSERESLSQWAERLRFHVGDALLFKYPANQDSVLLVSRDAFQNCNTTNPAATYNDGNTAFKFPRPGPYYFIS
;
A
#
# COMPACT_ATOMS: atom_id res chain seq x y z
N LEU A 1 10.04 -32.90 -9.12
CA LEU A 1 9.88 -31.91 -8.04
C LEU A 1 10.35 -30.56 -8.58
N GLY A 2 9.47 -29.79 -9.19
CA GLY A 2 9.80 -28.45 -9.66
C GLY A 2 9.65 -27.48 -8.51
N PHE A 3 10.74 -26.89 -8.04
CA PHE A 3 10.66 -25.70 -7.20
C PHE A 3 10.30 -24.53 -8.12
N GLU A 4 9.09 -23.98 -7.97
CA GLU A 4 8.82 -22.63 -8.46
C GLU A 4 9.70 -21.66 -7.64
N MET A 5 10.70 -21.06 -8.29
CA MET A 5 11.35 -19.89 -7.72
C MET A 5 10.36 -18.73 -7.83
N ALA A 6 9.58 -18.51 -6.78
CA ALA A 6 8.75 -17.31 -6.67
C ALA A 6 9.68 -16.09 -6.51
N ALA A 7 9.81 -15.30 -7.56
CA ALA A 7 10.50 -14.02 -7.50
C ALA A 7 9.58 -12.98 -6.82
N ALA A 8 10.14 -12.18 -5.93
CA ALA A 8 9.44 -11.06 -5.33
C ALA A 8 9.00 -10.07 -6.42
N THR A 9 7.75 -9.63 -6.36
CA THR A 9 7.16 -8.67 -7.29
C THR A 9 6.93 -7.32 -6.61
N ASP A 10 7.26 -6.25 -7.33
CA ASP A 10 6.99 -4.89 -6.90
C ASP A 10 5.70 -4.37 -7.55
N PHE A 11 4.76 -3.88 -6.73
CA PHE A 11 3.47 -3.38 -7.16
C PHE A 11 3.38 -1.87 -6.90
N ILE A 12 3.20 -1.08 -7.96
CA ILE A 12 2.93 0.36 -7.83
C ILE A 12 1.48 0.55 -7.37
N VAL A 13 1.31 1.09 -6.17
CA VAL A 13 -0.01 1.33 -5.57
C VAL A 13 -0.80 2.32 -6.43
N GLY A 14 -2.04 1.97 -6.77
CA GLY A 14 -2.90 2.78 -7.64
C GLY A 14 -2.51 2.80 -9.12
N GLY A 15 -1.46 2.08 -9.53
CA GLY A 15 -1.01 2.04 -10.93
C GLY A 15 -0.64 3.43 -11.46
N GLN A 16 -1.30 3.89 -12.52
CA GLN A 16 -1.09 5.24 -13.07
C GLN A 16 -1.61 6.36 -12.15
N GLY A 17 -2.60 6.08 -11.29
CA GLY A 17 -3.14 7.06 -10.34
C GLY A 17 -2.26 7.28 -9.11
N GLY A 18 -1.35 6.35 -8.83
CA GLY A 18 -0.43 6.44 -7.70
C GLY A 18 -1.12 6.41 -6.33
N TRP A 19 -0.35 6.78 -5.29
CA TRP A 19 -0.89 7.06 -3.96
C TRP A 19 -1.32 8.53 -3.94
N SER A 20 -2.61 8.77 -4.12
CA SER A 20 -3.19 10.10 -4.22
C SER A 20 -4.64 10.13 -3.74
N ILE A 21 -5.10 11.32 -3.37
CA ILE A 21 -6.50 11.56 -3.00
C ILE A 21 -7.38 11.35 -4.24
N PRO A 22 -8.38 10.45 -4.20
CA PRO A 22 -9.29 10.24 -5.32
C PRO A 22 -10.04 11.52 -5.68
N THR A 23 -9.98 11.91 -6.94
CA THR A 23 -10.64 13.09 -7.51
C THR A 23 -12.04 12.76 -8.05
N GLY A 24 -12.41 11.48 -8.12
CA GLY A 24 -13.65 10.98 -8.71
C GLY A 24 -13.56 10.72 -10.21
N SER A 25 -12.39 10.94 -10.82
CA SER A 25 -12.13 10.66 -12.24
C SER A 25 -11.43 9.31 -12.47
N GLU A 26 -11.03 8.63 -11.40
CA GLU A 26 -10.34 7.35 -11.42
C GLU A 26 -11.31 6.23 -11.84
N ARG A 27 -10.79 5.26 -12.59
CA ARG A 27 -11.58 4.10 -13.03
C ARG A 27 -11.87 3.10 -11.92
N GLU A 28 -11.08 3.12 -10.86
CA GLU A 28 -11.18 2.21 -9.72
C GLU A 28 -10.61 2.88 -8.47
N SER A 29 -11.10 2.47 -7.30
CA SER A 29 -10.53 2.88 -6.01
C SER A 29 -9.26 2.09 -5.68
N LEU A 30 -8.45 2.58 -4.73
CA LEU A 30 -7.27 1.85 -4.24
C LEU A 30 -7.63 0.49 -3.63
N SER A 31 -8.82 0.37 -3.00
CA SER A 31 -9.32 -0.90 -2.50
C SER A 31 -9.61 -1.89 -3.63
N GLN A 32 -10.28 -1.45 -4.69
CA GLN A 32 -10.55 -2.28 -5.88
C GLN A 32 -9.24 -2.69 -6.58
N TRP A 33 -8.28 -1.78 -6.66
CA TRP A 33 -6.93 -2.06 -7.17
C TRP A 33 -6.26 -3.20 -6.40
N ALA A 34 -6.39 -3.21 -5.07
CA ALA A 34 -5.79 -4.23 -4.21
C ALA A 34 -6.51 -5.58 -4.32
N GLU A 35 -7.84 -5.58 -4.42
CA GLU A 35 -8.67 -6.80 -4.47
C GLU A 35 -8.42 -7.68 -5.69
N ARG A 36 -8.03 -7.08 -6.83
CA ARG A 36 -7.69 -7.83 -8.06
C ARG A 36 -6.29 -8.43 -8.07
N LEU A 37 -5.45 -8.09 -7.09
CA LEU A 37 -4.07 -8.55 -7.00
C LEU A 37 -3.93 -9.67 -5.95
N ARG A 38 -2.82 -10.41 -6.07
CA ARG A 38 -2.40 -11.42 -5.10
C ARG A 38 -1.01 -11.04 -4.62
N PHE A 39 -0.91 -10.75 -3.33
CA PHE A 39 0.34 -10.39 -2.67
C PHE A 39 0.88 -11.58 -1.88
N HIS A 40 2.17 -11.85 -2.02
CA HIS A 40 2.89 -12.89 -1.29
C HIS A 40 3.93 -12.29 -0.35
N VAL A 41 4.37 -13.09 0.62
CA VAL A 41 5.51 -12.71 1.46
C VAL A 41 6.73 -12.50 0.57
N GLY A 42 7.42 -11.39 0.75
CA GLY A 42 8.56 -10.98 -0.06
C GLY A 42 8.23 -9.96 -1.15
N ASP A 43 6.98 -9.89 -1.62
CA ASP A 43 6.53 -8.84 -2.55
C ASP A 43 6.61 -7.47 -1.90
N ALA A 44 6.61 -6.40 -2.72
CA ALA A 44 6.62 -5.03 -2.24
C ALA A 44 5.46 -4.19 -2.80
N LEU A 45 4.91 -3.32 -1.97
CA LEU A 45 4.10 -2.18 -2.41
C LEU A 45 4.99 -0.96 -2.55
N LEU A 46 4.93 -0.30 -3.72
CA LEU A 46 5.62 0.95 -4.00
C LEU A 46 4.62 2.10 -3.98
N PHE A 47 4.73 2.95 -2.96
CA PHE A 47 3.93 4.16 -2.81
C PHE A 47 4.73 5.35 -3.33
N LYS A 48 4.18 6.06 -4.32
CA LYS A 48 4.76 7.30 -4.86
C LYS A 48 3.82 8.45 -4.59
N TYR A 49 4.33 9.49 -3.94
CA TYR A 49 3.54 10.63 -3.50
C TYR A 49 4.42 11.87 -3.26
N PRO A 50 3.88 13.10 -3.31
CA PRO A 50 4.65 14.28 -2.94
C PRO A 50 4.91 14.27 -1.42
N ALA A 51 6.16 14.07 -1.01
CA ALA A 51 6.57 13.93 0.39
C ALA A 51 6.20 15.12 1.29
N ASN A 52 5.92 16.29 0.71
CA ASN A 52 5.51 17.50 1.41
C ASN A 52 3.98 17.69 1.48
N GLN A 53 3.20 16.81 0.86
CA GLN A 53 1.74 16.91 0.80
C GLN A 53 1.04 15.69 1.37
N ASP A 54 1.71 14.53 1.40
CA ASP A 54 1.11 13.25 1.70
C ASP A 54 2.10 12.36 2.48
N SER A 55 1.58 11.29 3.09
CA SER A 55 2.33 10.30 3.86
C SER A 55 1.78 8.90 3.64
N VAL A 56 2.53 7.89 4.04
CA VAL A 56 2.03 6.53 4.16
C VAL A 56 2.06 6.11 5.62
N LEU A 57 0.88 5.81 6.16
CA LEU A 57 0.70 5.35 7.53
C LEU A 57 0.27 3.88 7.51
N LEU A 58 1.11 3.00 8.06
CA LEU A 58 0.69 1.62 8.36
C LEU A 58 -0.09 1.63 9.66
N VAL A 59 -1.35 1.18 9.63
CA VAL A 59 -2.27 1.28 10.77
C VAL A 59 -2.92 -0.06 11.12
N SER A 60 -3.58 -0.11 12.27
CA SER A 60 -4.45 -1.23 12.62
C SER A 60 -5.74 -1.21 11.79
N ARG A 61 -6.47 -2.33 11.78
CA ARG A 61 -7.80 -2.41 11.14
C ARG A 61 -8.76 -1.34 11.68
N ASP A 62 -8.81 -1.17 12.99
CA ASP A 62 -9.74 -0.23 13.63
C ASP A 62 -9.36 1.21 13.30
N ALA A 63 -8.06 1.53 13.26
CA ALA A 63 -7.59 2.83 12.84
C ALA A 63 -7.88 3.10 11.36
N PHE A 64 -7.75 2.10 10.48
CA PHE A 64 -8.15 2.20 9.08
C PHE A 64 -9.65 2.49 8.93
N GLN A 65 -10.51 1.78 9.66
CA GLN A 65 -11.96 1.95 9.59
C GLN A 65 -12.44 3.31 10.08
N ASN A 66 -11.71 3.91 11.02
CA ASN A 66 -12.06 5.20 11.62
C ASN A 66 -11.19 6.36 11.11
N CYS A 67 -10.36 6.14 10.09
CA CYS A 67 -9.38 7.10 9.59
C CYS A 67 -8.51 7.73 10.70
N ASN A 68 -8.11 6.94 11.70
CA ASN A 68 -7.34 7.43 12.84
C ASN A 68 -5.84 7.41 12.54
N THR A 69 -5.24 8.60 12.47
CA THR A 69 -3.82 8.82 12.16
C THR A 69 -2.94 9.08 13.40
N THR A 70 -3.51 9.02 14.62
CA THR A 70 -2.84 9.50 15.84
C THR A 70 -1.68 8.60 16.30
N ASN A 71 -1.79 7.29 16.11
CA ASN A 71 -0.76 6.32 16.55
C ASN A 71 -0.56 5.21 15.50
N PRO A 72 0.05 5.53 14.36
CA PRO A 72 0.33 4.55 13.32
C PRO A 72 1.43 3.59 13.78
N ALA A 73 1.39 2.36 13.26
CA ALA A 73 2.45 1.37 13.50
C ALA A 73 3.75 1.73 12.77
N ALA A 74 3.66 2.43 11.63
CA ALA A 74 4.79 3.04 10.94
C ALA A 74 4.33 4.27 10.13
N THR A 75 5.23 5.24 9.98
CA THR A 75 5.01 6.47 9.21
C THR A 75 6.14 6.64 8.21
N TYR A 76 5.78 6.95 6.97
CA TYR A 76 6.73 7.24 5.89
C TYR A 76 6.36 8.58 5.25
N ASN A 77 7.37 9.45 5.12
CA ASN A 77 7.27 10.79 4.52
C ASN A 77 8.38 10.99 3.47
N ASP A 78 8.80 9.91 2.79
CA ASP A 78 9.93 9.92 1.85
C ASP A 78 9.50 10.15 0.40
N GLY A 79 8.19 10.11 0.11
CA GLY A 79 7.60 10.30 -1.21
C GLY A 79 7.79 9.12 -2.17
N ASN A 80 8.52 8.08 -1.76
CA ASN A 80 8.78 6.89 -2.56
C ASN A 80 9.00 5.68 -1.65
N THR A 81 7.98 5.33 -0.89
CA THR A 81 8.03 4.28 0.13
C THR A 81 7.93 2.90 -0.51
N ALA A 82 8.83 1.99 -0.13
CA ALA A 82 8.73 0.57 -0.47
C ALA A 82 8.39 -0.26 0.77
N PHE A 83 7.17 -0.81 0.82
CA PHE A 83 6.74 -1.72 1.88
C PHE A 83 6.83 -3.17 1.42
N LYS A 84 7.79 -3.93 1.96
CA LYS A 84 7.89 -5.38 1.69
C LYS A 84 7.01 -6.15 2.65
N PHE A 85 6.21 -7.10 2.15
CA PHE A 85 5.37 -7.96 2.99
C PHE A 85 6.23 -8.94 3.81
N PRO A 86 6.39 -8.76 5.13
CA PRO A 86 7.29 -9.58 5.93
C PRO A 86 6.65 -10.89 6.40
N ARG A 87 5.32 -10.96 6.41
CA ARG A 87 4.54 -12.12 6.87
C ARG A 87 3.14 -12.11 6.26
N PRO A 88 2.46 -13.27 6.19
CA PRO A 88 1.08 -13.33 5.74
C PRO A 88 0.14 -12.55 6.67
N GLY A 89 -0.96 -12.06 6.10
CA GLY A 89 -2.00 -11.37 6.85
C GLY A 89 -2.37 -10.01 6.24
N PRO A 90 -3.38 -9.35 6.82
CA PRO A 90 -3.82 -8.06 6.32
C PRO A 90 -2.88 -6.93 6.75
N TYR A 91 -2.70 -5.96 5.85
CA TYR A 91 -2.02 -4.69 6.11
C TYR A 91 -2.94 -3.56 5.68
N TYR A 92 -2.95 -2.48 6.45
CA TYR A 92 -3.83 -1.34 6.22
C TYR A 92 -3.00 -0.07 6.11
N PHE A 93 -3.20 0.66 5.02
CA PHE A 93 -2.48 1.90 4.75
C PHE A 93 -3.48 3.04 4.62
N ILE A 94 -3.20 4.16 5.28
CA ILE A 94 -3.90 5.44 5.12
C ILE A 94 -2.89 6.56 4.97
N SER A 95 -3.37 7.75 4.62
CA SER A 95 -2.61 9.01 4.59
C SER A 95 -3.07 9.90 5.74
#